data_AF-A0A954SLK2-F1
#
_entry.id   AF-A0A954SLK2-F1
#
_cell.length_a   1.000
_cell.length_b   1.000
_cell.length_c   1.000
_cell.angle_alpha   90.00
_cell.angle_beta   90.00
_cell.angle_gamma   90.00
#
_symmetry.space_group_name_H-M   'P 1'
#
loop_
_entity.id
_entity.type
_entity.pdbx_description
1 polymer ?
#
loop_
_entity_poly.entity_id
_entity_poly.type
_entity_poly.pdbx_seq_one_letter_code
_entity_poly.pdbx_strand_id
1 'polypeptide(L)'
;MTNPELKVADAIREVTVAMQKAIADGYRSRMIDADDLVEVLLAIADRLDPPVAESVAPEFACPECGERHIDHLVWETDDLIRCSACGITFDPAAR
;
A
#
# COMPACT_ATOMS: atom_id res chain seq x y z
N MET A 1 -18.53 -0.27 6.28
CA MET A 1 -18.51 -1.75 6.10
C MET A 1 -17.09 -2.14 5.75
N THR A 2 -16.38 -2.87 6.61
CA THR A 2 -15.03 -3.39 6.32
C THR A 2 -15.10 -4.37 5.16
N ASN A 3 -14.32 -4.13 4.10
CA ASN A 3 -14.20 -4.99 2.93
C ASN A 3 -13.76 -6.41 3.36
N PRO A 4 -14.49 -7.48 2.99
CA PRO A 4 -14.12 -8.84 3.34
C PRO A 4 -12.73 -9.26 2.84
N GLU A 5 -12.26 -8.73 1.71
CA GLU A 5 -10.93 -9.02 1.16
C GLU A 5 -9.82 -8.45 2.07
N LEU A 6 -9.99 -7.23 2.58
CA LEU A 6 -9.07 -6.61 3.55
C LEU A 6 -8.95 -7.46 4.82
N LYS A 7 -10.07 -7.98 5.34
CA LYS A 7 -10.05 -8.86 6.52
C LYS A 7 -9.26 -10.15 6.29
N VAL A 8 -9.33 -10.70 5.08
CA VAL A 8 -8.59 -11.92 4.73
C VAL A 8 -7.11 -11.60 4.56
N ALA A 9 -6.76 -10.48 3.92
CA ALA A 9 -5.38 -10.02 3.81
C ALA A 9 -4.72 -9.84 5.18
N ASP A 10 -5.42 -9.17 6.11
CA ASP A 10 -4.94 -8.96 7.48
C ASP A 10 -4.75 -10.29 8.23
N ALA A 11 -5.72 -11.21 8.13
CA ALA A 11 -5.60 -12.53 8.75
C ALA A 11 -4.41 -13.34 8.19
N ILE A 12 -4.13 -13.23 6.89
CA ILE A 12 -2.96 -13.87 6.26
C ILE A 12 -1.67 -13.25 6.80
N ARG A 13 -1.58 -11.92 6.91
CA ARG A 13 -0.42 -11.22 7.48
C ARG A 13 -0.17 -11.66 8.93
N GLU A 14 -1.21 -11.77 9.76
CA GLU A 14 -1.10 -12.23 11.15
C GLU A 14 -0.53 -13.66 11.24
N VAL A 15 -1.02 -14.57 10.40
CA VAL A 15 -0.52 -15.95 10.34
C VAL A 15 0.95 -15.98 9.91
N THR A 16 1.31 -15.19 8.90
CA THR A 16 2.70 -15.08 8.43
C THR A 16 3.63 -14.60 9.54
N VAL A 17 3.25 -13.57 10.30
CA VAL A 17 4.05 -13.05 11.42
C VAL A 17 4.23 -14.12 12.50
N ALA A 18 3.16 -14.85 12.84
CA ALA A 18 3.24 -15.94 13.81
C ALA A 18 4.18 -17.07 13.33
N MET A 19 4.16 -17.37 12.02
CA MET A 19 5.05 -18.34 11.40
C MET A 19 6.52 -17.90 11.42
N GLN A 20 6.81 -16.66 11.04
CA GLN A 20 8.15 -16.09 11.11
C GLN A 20 8.73 -16.16 12.52
N LYS A 21 7.91 -15.84 13.54
CA LYS A 21 8.32 -15.97 14.94
C LYS A 21 8.64 -17.43 15.31
N ALA A 22 7.80 -18.38 14.92
CA ALA A 22 8.04 -19.80 15.20
C ALA A 22 9.30 -20.35 14.50
N ILE A 23 9.65 -19.82 13.32
CA ILE A 23 10.90 -20.13 12.61
C ILE A 23 12.09 -19.56 13.38
N ALA A 24 12.01 -18.28 13.78
CA ALA A 24 13.06 -17.60 14.54
C ALA A 24 13.34 -18.26 15.89
N ASP A 25 12.28 -18.70 16.58
CA ASP A 25 12.35 -19.41 17.87
C ASP A 25 12.82 -20.87 17.73
N GLY A 26 13.05 -21.37 16.50
CA GLY A 26 13.54 -22.72 16.23
C GLY A 26 12.50 -23.83 16.40
N TYR A 27 11.22 -23.48 16.56
CA TYR A 27 10.12 -24.45 16.72
C TYR A 27 9.74 -25.18 15.42
N ARG A 28 10.14 -24.66 14.25
CA ARG A 28 9.90 -25.30 12.94
C ARG A 28 11.22 -25.71 12.28
N SER A 29 11.23 -26.94 11.75
CA SER A 29 12.38 -27.48 11.03
C SER A 29 12.57 -26.72 9.72
N ARG A 30 13.76 -26.16 9.50
CA ARG A 30 14.20 -25.53 8.24
C ARG A 30 14.30 -26.52 7.05
N MET A 31 13.88 -27.79 7.22
CA MET A 31 13.83 -28.77 6.13
C MET A 31 12.61 -28.60 5.22
N ILE A 32 11.55 -27.97 5.70
CA ILE A 32 10.51 -27.40 4.82
C ILE A 32 10.91 -25.96 4.60
N ASP A 33 10.84 -25.51 3.34
CA ASP A 33 11.09 -24.12 2.96
C ASP A 33 9.99 -23.21 3.51
N ALA A 34 9.99 -23.03 4.83
CA ALA A 34 9.00 -22.28 5.56
C ALA A 34 9.13 -20.77 5.26
N ASP A 35 10.31 -20.36 4.79
CA ASP A 35 10.58 -19.02 4.28
C ASP A 35 9.88 -18.82 2.92
N ASP A 36 9.97 -19.78 1.97
CA ASP A 36 9.17 -19.74 0.72
C ASP A 36 7.65 -19.64 1.01
N LEU A 37 7.17 -20.38 2.00
CA LEU A 37 5.75 -20.32 2.37
C LEU A 37 5.36 -18.95 2.95
N VAL A 38 6.24 -18.33 3.72
CA VAL A 38 6.05 -16.95 4.22
C VAL A 38 5.96 -15.97 3.04
N GLU A 39 6.84 -16.10 2.05
CA GLU A 39 6.79 -15.26 0.84
C GLU A 39 5.48 -15.42 0.07
N VAL A 40 5.03 -16.66 -0.14
CA VAL A 40 3.76 -16.94 -0.84
C VAL A 40 2.57 -16.35 -0.09
N LEU A 41 2.53 -16.46 1.24
CA LEU A 41 1.44 -15.91 2.05
C LEU A 41 1.40 -14.38 1.96
N LEU A 42 2.56 -13.71 2.04
CA LEU A 42 2.64 -12.26 1.85
C LEU A 42 2.17 -11.86 0.44
N ALA A 43 2.61 -12.57 -0.59
CA ALA A 43 2.18 -12.30 -1.97
C ALA A 43 0.66 -12.47 -2.17
N ILE A 44 0.01 -13.37 -1.42
CA ILE A 44 -1.45 -13.48 -1.44
C ILE A 44 -2.10 -12.29 -0.72
N ALA A 45 -1.58 -11.88 0.44
CA ALA A 45 -2.07 -10.71 1.15
C ALA A 45 -1.99 -9.44 0.28
N ASP A 46 -0.87 -9.23 -0.41
CA ASP A 46 -0.66 -8.10 -1.32
C ASP A 46 -1.58 -8.13 -2.54
N ARG A 47 -2.03 -9.32 -2.99
CA ARG A 47 -3.04 -9.41 -4.06
C ARG A 47 -4.44 -9.08 -3.57
N LEU A 48 -4.76 -9.43 -2.33
CA LEU A 48 -6.06 -9.17 -1.71
C LEU A 48 -6.20 -7.73 -1.24
N ASP A 49 -5.09 -7.12 -0.86
CA ASP A 49 -5.00 -5.74 -0.41
C ASP A 49 -3.72 -5.11 -1.01
N PRO A 50 -3.81 -4.67 -2.28
CA PRO A 50 -2.69 -4.07 -2.97
C PRO A 50 -2.21 -2.82 -2.24
N PRO A 51 -0.88 -2.59 -2.16
CA PRO A 51 -0.38 -1.33 -1.66
C PRO A 51 -0.99 -0.18 -2.46
N VAL A 52 -1.51 0.82 -1.76
CA VAL A 52 -2.03 2.03 -2.40
C VAL A 52 -0.89 2.63 -3.21
N ALA A 53 -1.11 2.85 -4.51
CA ALA A 53 -0.08 3.40 -5.38
C ALA A 53 0.45 4.70 -4.79
N GLU A 54 1.76 4.84 -4.60
CA GLU A 54 2.38 6.03 -3.99
C GLU A 54 2.33 7.26 -4.90
N SER A 55 1.82 7.11 -6.13
CA SER A 55 1.74 8.16 -7.13
C SER A 55 0.40 8.15 -7.84
N VAL A 56 -0.11 9.35 -8.15
CA VAL A 56 -1.30 9.53 -8.97
C VAL A 56 -1.00 9.29 -10.46
N ALA A 57 -2.05 9.01 -11.23
CA ALA A 57 -1.95 8.92 -12.68
C ALA A 57 -1.52 10.28 -13.28
N PRO A 58 -0.84 10.31 -14.44
CA PRO A 58 -0.29 11.55 -15.01
C PRO A 58 -1.32 12.68 -15.19
N GLU A 59 -2.58 12.34 -15.47
CA GLU A 59 -3.69 13.27 -15.61
C GLU A 59 -4.01 14.04 -14.32
N PHE A 60 -3.68 13.47 -13.15
CA PHE A 60 -3.85 14.08 -11.83
C PHE A 60 -2.57 14.71 -11.28
N ALA A 61 -1.46 14.66 -12.03
CA ALA A 61 -0.21 15.28 -11.65
C ALA A 61 -0.34 16.80 -11.52
N CYS A 62 0.47 17.39 -10.64
CA CYS A 62 0.53 18.83 -10.48
C CYS A 62 0.78 19.53 -11.84
N PRO A 63 -0.08 20.48 -12.27
CA PRO A 63 0.04 21.15 -13.57
C PRO A 63 1.35 21.92 -13.77
N GLU A 64 1.91 22.42 -12.67
CA GLU A 64 3.09 23.30 -12.72
C GLU A 64 4.39 22.50 -12.72
N CYS A 65 4.69 21.76 -11.66
CA CYS A 65 5.96 21.05 -11.51
C CYS A 65 5.94 19.57 -11.94
N GLY A 66 4.78 19.01 -12.29
CA GLY A 66 4.65 17.60 -12.66
C GLY A 66 4.76 16.61 -11.51
N GLU A 67 4.69 17.07 -10.25
CA GLU A 67 4.67 16.21 -9.07
C GLU A 67 3.52 15.21 -9.12
N ARG A 68 3.81 13.95 -8.76
CA ARG A 68 2.89 12.82 -8.83
C ARG A 68 2.79 12.03 -7.53
N HIS A 69 3.74 12.17 -6.60
CA HIS A 69 3.67 11.46 -5.33
C HIS A 69 2.48 11.94 -4.49
N ILE A 70 1.68 11.01 -3.99
CA ILE A 70 0.45 11.31 -3.23
C ILE A 70 0.77 12.11 -1.97
N ASP A 71 1.89 11.82 -1.30
CA ASP A 71 2.34 12.56 -0.11
C ASP A 71 2.60 14.05 -0.37
N HIS A 72 2.80 14.44 -1.63
CA HIS A 72 3.00 15.83 -2.04
C HIS A 72 1.75 16.49 -2.63
N LEU A 73 0.64 15.76 -2.74
CA LEU A 73 -0.62 16.23 -3.31
C LEU A 73 -1.71 16.19 -2.22
N VAL A 74 -1.81 17.28 -1.46
CA VAL A 74 -2.66 17.37 -0.26
C VAL A 74 -3.99 18.00 -0.60
N TRP A 75 -5.10 17.33 -0.29
CA TRP A 75 -6.44 17.93 -0.36
C TRP A 75 -6.60 19.06 0.66
N GLU A 76 -6.85 20.28 0.20
CA GLU A 76 -7.18 21.43 1.05
C GLU A 76 -8.70 21.59 1.23
N THR A 77 -9.46 21.27 0.18
CA THR A 77 -10.92 21.20 0.19
C THR A 77 -11.37 19.96 -0.59
N ASP A 78 -12.69 19.72 -0.66
CA ASP A 78 -13.25 18.57 -1.38
C ASP A 78 -12.91 18.57 -2.88
N ASP A 79 -12.62 19.75 -3.46
CA ASP A 79 -12.37 19.91 -4.90
C ASP A 79 -10.95 20.42 -5.22
N LEU A 80 -10.14 20.79 -4.22
CA LEU A 80 -8.83 21.41 -4.43
C LEU A 80 -7.70 20.63 -3.77
N ILE A 81 -6.66 20.38 -4.57
CA ILE A 81 -5.38 19.80 -4.14
C ILE A 81 -4.32 20.89 -4.15
N ARG A 82 -3.57 21.02 -3.06
CA ARG A 82 -2.33 21.78 -3.01
C ARG A 82 -1.13 20.86 -3.21
N CYS A 83 -0.28 21.20 -4.17
CA CYS A 83 1.03 20.59 -4.33
C CYS A 83 2.01 21.15 -3.30
N SER A 84 2.60 20.32 -2.44
CA SER A 84 3.61 20.76 -1.46
C SER A 84 4.97 21.03 -2.10
N ALA A 85 5.23 20.52 -3.31
CA ALA A 85 6.51 20.70 -3.99
C ALA A 85 6.66 22.11 -4.59
N CYS A 86 5.61 22.66 -5.21
CA CYS A 86 5.64 24.01 -5.81
C CYS A 86 4.65 25.01 -5.19
N GLY A 87 3.74 24.55 -4.34
CA GLY A 87 2.76 25.40 -3.64
C GLY A 87 1.50 25.74 -4.44
N ILE A 88 1.36 25.28 -5.69
CA ILE A 88 0.15 25.57 -6.47
C ILE A 88 -1.05 24.80 -5.91
N THR A 89 -2.21 25.43 -5.97
CA THR A 89 -3.50 24.79 -5.67
C THR A 89 -4.27 24.62 -6.98
N PHE A 90 -4.79 23.43 -7.24
CA PHE A 90 -5.46 23.10 -8.49
C PHE A 90 -6.63 22.15 -8.26
N ASP A 91 -7.60 22.20 -9.17
CA ASP A 91 -8.72 21.28 -9.23
C ASP A 91 -8.34 20.09 -10.16
N PRO A 92 -8.28 18.85 -9.64
CA PRO A 92 -7.96 17.67 -10.44
C PRO A 92 -9.12 17.24 -11.39
N ALA A 93 -10.35 17.66 -11.14
CA ALA A 93 -11.55 17.33 -11.94
C ALA A 93 -11.82 18.34 -13.07
N ALA A 94 -11.21 19.53 -13.03
CA ALA A 94 -11.34 20.56 -14.07
C ALA A 94 -10.56 20.25 -15.38
N ARG A 95 -10.05 19.02 -15.56
CA ARG A 95 -9.21 18.58 -16.70
C ARG A 95 -9.95 17.73 -17.72
#